data_AF-A0A3R6Z619-F1
#
_entry.id   AF-A0A3R6Z619-F1
#
_cell.length_a   1.000
_cell.length_b   1.000
_cell.length_c   1.000
_cell.angle_alpha   90.00
_cell.angle_beta   90.00
_cell.angle_gamma   90.00
#
_symmetry.space_group_name_H-M   'P 1'
#
loop_
_entity.id
_entity.type
_entity.pdbx_description
1 polymer ?
#
loop_
_entity_poly.entity_id
_entity_poly.type
_entity_poly.pdbx_seq_one_letter_code
_entity_poly.pdbx_strand_id
1 'polypeptide(L)'
;MQQNENTYDVSDVYKKEIFPKIIELKMICMEHKIPMIFCAAVGESGTVTNSETEMISAETAGRTLSDDPIAKMVMGVLGTNRNE
;
A
#
# COMPACT_ATOMS: atom_id res chain seq x y z
N MET A 1 -20.64 -29.84 -10.70
CA MET A 1 -19.41 -29.23 -10.18
C MET A 1 -19.62 -27.72 -10.25
N GLN A 2 -19.78 -27.05 -9.11
CA GLN A 2 -19.90 -25.58 -9.07
C GLN A 2 -18.52 -25.01 -9.41
N GLN A 3 -18.42 -24.22 -10.49
CA GLN A 3 -17.25 -23.37 -10.72
C GLN A 3 -17.23 -22.35 -9.57
N ASN A 4 -16.15 -22.30 -8.80
CA ASN A 4 -15.94 -21.20 -7.86
C ASN A 4 -15.73 -19.92 -8.68
N GLU A 5 -16.72 -19.02 -8.64
CA GLU A 5 -16.76 -17.77 -9.41
C GLU A 5 -15.84 -16.66 -8.88
N ASN A 6 -15.05 -16.90 -7.83
CA ASN A 6 -14.26 -15.86 -7.15
C ASN A 6 -12.74 -16.00 -7.37
N THR A 7 -12.30 -16.08 -8.61
CA THR A 7 -10.86 -15.92 -8.93
C THR A 7 -10.70 -14.80 -9.94
N TYR A 8 -9.84 -13.84 -9.62
CA TYR A 8 -9.47 -12.75 -10.54
C TYR A 8 -7.97 -12.53 -10.53
N ASP A 9 -7.43 -12.06 -11.65
CA ASP A 9 -6.05 -11.60 -11.75
C ASP A 9 -6.03 -10.36 -12.65
N VAL A 10 -5.69 -9.22 -12.05
CA VAL A 10 -5.56 -7.92 -12.70
C VAL A 10 -4.14 -7.37 -12.56
N SER A 11 -3.16 -8.24 -12.31
CA SER A 11 -1.75 -7.87 -12.15
C SER A 11 -1.20 -7.09 -13.35
N ASP A 12 -1.65 -7.44 -14.55
CA ASP A 12 -1.26 -6.75 -15.78
C ASP A 12 -1.81 -5.33 -15.88
N VAL A 13 -3.08 -5.13 -15.50
CA VAL A 13 -3.72 -3.80 -15.44
C VAL A 13 -3.03 -2.96 -14.38
N TYR A 14 -2.75 -3.56 -13.22
CA TYR A 14 -2.00 -2.89 -12.16
C TYR A 14 -0.64 -2.39 -12.69
N LYS A 15 0.17 -3.25 -13.30
CA LYS A 15 1.51 -2.90 -13.78
C LYS A 15 1.51 -1.87 -14.91
N LYS A 16 0.58 -1.98 -15.85
CA LYS A 16 0.56 -1.15 -17.07
C LYS A 16 -0.13 0.20 -16.87
N GLU A 17 -1.16 0.25 -16.03
CA GLU A 17 -2.04 1.43 -15.95
C GLU A 17 -2.00 2.11 -14.58
N ILE A 18 -1.99 1.33 -13.50
CA ILE A 18 -2.14 1.86 -12.13
C ILE A 18 -0.78 2.23 -11.54
N PHE A 19 0.22 1.36 -11.67
CA PHE A 19 1.56 1.57 -11.11
C PHE A 19 2.21 2.88 -11.59
N PRO A 20 2.18 3.25 -12.88
CA PRO A 20 2.71 4.55 -13.32
C PRO A 20 2.06 5.74 -12.60
N LYS A 21 0.74 5.69 -12.36
CA LYS A 21 0.01 6.73 -11.64
C LYS A 21 0.37 6.78 -10.16
N ILE A 22 0.62 5.62 -9.55
CA ILE A 22 1.12 5.56 -8.17
C ILE A 22 2.51 6.19 -8.09
N ILE A 23 3.39 5.97 -9.07
CA ILE A 23 4.70 6.62 -9.12
C ILE A 23 4.57 8.14 -9.22
N GLU A 24 3.70 8.65 -10.09
CA GLU A 24 3.40 10.09 -10.17
C GLU A 24 2.92 10.64 -8.82
N LEU A 25 1.99 9.94 -8.17
CA LEU A 25 1.48 10.30 -6.85
C LEU A 25 2.60 10.29 -5.79
N LYS A 26 3.48 9.29 -5.81
CA LYS A 26 4.63 9.20 -4.90
C LYS A 26 5.55 10.40 -5.05
N MET A 27 5.83 10.83 -6.29
CA MET A 27 6.66 11.99 -6.54
C MET A 27 6.05 13.26 -5.93
N ILE A 28 4.76 13.48 -6.12
CA ILE A 28 4.01 14.62 -5.55
C ILE A 28 4.04 14.56 -4.02
N CYS A 29 3.74 13.39 -3.43
CA CYS A 29 3.77 13.19 -2.00
C CYS A 29 5.16 13.45 -1.41
N MET A 30 6.23 13.03 -2.07
CA MET A 30 7.61 13.31 -1.66
C MET A 30 7.92 14.82 -1.71
N GLU A 31 7.54 15.50 -2.80
CA GLU A 31 7.74 16.95 -2.97
C GLU A 31 7.06 17.73 -1.84
N HIS A 32 5.82 17.37 -1.51
CA HIS A 32 5.04 18.04 -0.46
C HIS A 32 5.27 17.49 0.95
N LYS A 33 6.19 16.53 1.13
CA LYS A 33 6.48 15.89 2.42
C LYS A 33 5.23 15.28 3.06
N ILE A 34 4.47 14.54 2.27
CA ILE A 34 3.24 13.85 2.66
C ILE A 34 3.53 12.35 2.71
N PRO A 35 3.40 11.69 3.87
CA PRO A 35 3.49 10.24 3.96
C PRO A 35 2.34 9.58 3.20
N MET A 36 2.59 8.42 2.60
CA MET A 36 1.61 7.73 1.74
C MET A 36 1.64 6.23 1.99
N ILE A 37 0.47 5.60 2.02
CA ILE A 37 0.31 4.16 1.90
C ILE A 37 -0.74 3.88 0.82
N PHE A 38 -0.42 3.00 -0.10
CA PHE A 38 -1.34 2.50 -1.12
C PHE A 38 -1.27 0.98 -1.09
N CYS A 39 -2.42 0.32 -1.03
CA CYS A 39 -2.54 -1.14 -1.10
C CYS A 39 -3.69 -1.48 -2.05
N ALA A 40 -3.42 -2.33 -3.04
CA ALA A 40 -4.44 -2.84 -3.95
C ALA A 40 -4.39 -4.35 -4.00
N ALA A 41 -5.56 -4.99 -3.92
CA ALA A 41 -5.69 -6.39 -4.27
C ALA A 41 -5.61 -6.53 -5.80
N VAL A 42 -4.62 -7.27 -6.28
CA VAL A 42 -4.35 -7.47 -7.71
C VAL A 42 -4.74 -8.87 -8.19
N GLY A 43 -5.07 -9.77 -7.27
CA GLY A 43 -5.63 -11.05 -7.64
C GLY A 43 -6.16 -11.85 -6.45
N GLU A 44 -6.94 -12.87 -6.75
CA GLU A 44 -7.47 -13.84 -5.80
C GLU A 44 -7.41 -15.25 -6.40
N SER A 45 -6.79 -16.18 -5.67
CA SER A 45 -6.69 -17.59 -6.05
C SER A 45 -7.54 -18.50 -5.17
N GLY A 46 -8.75 -18.05 -4.82
CA GLY A 46 -9.77 -18.78 -4.03
C GLY A 46 -9.44 -18.96 -2.54
N THR A 47 -8.16 -18.99 -2.16
CA THR A 47 -7.71 -19.08 -0.76
C THR A 47 -6.71 -17.98 -0.37
N VAL A 48 -6.21 -17.23 -1.34
CA VAL A 48 -5.20 -16.17 -1.12
C VAL A 48 -5.59 -14.94 -1.93
N THR A 49 -5.55 -13.78 -1.29
CA THR A 49 -5.58 -12.48 -1.97
C THR A 49 -4.14 -12.01 -2.18
N ASN A 50 -3.78 -11.78 -3.44
CA ASN A 50 -2.51 -11.17 -3.82
C ASN A 50 -2.69 -9.65 -3.78
N SER A 51 -1.80 -8.96 -3.09
CA SER A 51 -1.83 -7.50 -2.96
C SER A 51 -0.49 -6.89 -3.31
N GLU A 52 -0.53 -5.73 -3.96
CA GLU A 52 0.61 -4.88 -4.21
C GLU A 52 0.53 -3.67 -3.29
N THR A 53 1.66 -3.28 -2.69
CA THR A 53 1.72 -2.20 -1.70
C THR A 53 2.84 -1.23 -2.01
N GLU A 54 2.52 0.05 -2.00
CA GLU A 54 3.45 1.15 -2.21
C GLU A 54 3.41 2.11 -1.03
N MET A 55 4.58 2.54 -0.56
CA MET A 55 4.67 3.39 0.64
C MET A 55 5.71 4.50 0.49
N ILE A 56 5.39 5.65 1.09
CA ILE A 56 6.35 6.69 1.48
C ILE A 56 6.23 6.83 2.99
N SER A 57 7.26 6.39 3.71
CA SER A 57 7.28 6.50 5.16
C SER A 57 7.33 7.97 5.59
N ALA A 58 6.87 8.25 6.81
CA ALA A 58 6.95 9.59 7.37
C ALA A 58 8.40 10.09 7.46
N GLU A 59 9.32 9.22 7.86
CA GLU A 59 10.74 9.51 7.89
C GLU A 59 11.28 9.88 6.50
N THR A 60 10.93 9.10 5.47
CA THR A 60 11.31 9.38 4.07
C THR A 60 10.72 10.70 3.58
N ALA A 61 9.53 11.07 4.04
CA ALA A 61 8.91 12.37 3.77
C ALA A 61 9.50 13.51 4.64
N GLY A 62 10.47 13.26 5.51
CA GLY A 62 11.04 14.26 6.42
C GLY A 62 10.03 14.77 7.46
N ARG A 63 9.08 13.92 7.85
CA ARG A 63 8.04 14.19 8.85
C ARG A 63 8.20 13.25 10.03
N THR A 64 7.95 13.78 11.22
CA THR A 64 7.66 12.97 12.40
C THR A 64 6.16 12.98 12.59
N LEU A 65 5.51 11.81 12.52
CA LEU A 65 4.09 11.70 12.84
C LEU A 65 3.95 11.78 14.36
N SER A 66 3.73 13.00 14.87
CA SER A 66 3.40 13.20 16.28
C SER A 66 1.95 12.79 16.50
N ASP A 67 1.76 11.57 17.03
CA ASP A 67 0.52 11.11 17.66
C ASP A 67 -0.74 11.06 16.76
N ASP A 68 -0.59 10.46 15.58
CA ASP A 68 -1.69 10.24 14.64
C ASP A 68 -2.15 8.76 14.65
N PRO A 69 -3.45 8.44 14.82
CA PRO A 69 -3.99 7.09 14.69
C PRO A 69 -3.60 6.38 13.38
N ILE A 70 -3.41 7.14 12.29
CA ILE A 70 -2.95 6.63 11.00
C ILE A 70 -1.49 6.17 11.09
N ALA A 71 -0.65 6.91 11.80
CA ALA A 71 0.73 6.49 12.08
C ALA A 71 0.78 5.18 12.86
N LYS A 72 -0.09 5.03 13.86
CA LYS A 72 -0.22 3.81 14.68
C LYS A 72 -0.74 2.63 13.85
N MET A 73 -1.69 2.87 12.93
CA MET A 73 -2.21 1.84 12.03
C MET A 73 -1.14 1.38 11.03
N VAL A 74 -0.40 2.31 10.41
CA VAL A 74 0.67 2.00 9.46
C VAL A 74 1.87 1.32 10.15
N MET A 75 2.30 1.79 11.33
CA MET A 75 3.40 1.15 12.07
C MET A 75 2.99 -0.16 12.75
N GLY A 76 1.73 -0.29 13.19
CA GLY A 76 1.19 -1.52 13.78
C GLY A 76 1.02 -2.65 12.77
N VAL A 77 0.69 -2.33 11.51
CA VAL A 77 0.68 -3.30 10.39
C VAL A 77 2.10 -3.69 9.96
N LEU A 78 3.10 -2.81 10.17
CA LEU A 78 4.51 -3.07 9.83
C LEU A 78 5.35 -3.66 10.98
N GLY A 79 4.75 -4.00 12.12
CA GLY A 79 5.38 -4.85 13.13
C GLY A 79 6.71 -4.34 13.71
N THR A 80 6.75 -3.09 14.17
CA THR A 80 7.86 -2.65 15.05
C THR A 80 7.33 -2.22 16.42
N ASN A 81 7.40 -3.15 17.36
CA ASN A 81 7.50 -2.84 18.78
C ASN A 81 8.78 -2.03 18.99
N ARG A 82 8.68 -0.69 18.99
CA ARG A 82 9.66 0.12 19.70
C ARG A 82 9.24 0.11 21.16
N ASN A 83 9.85 -0.79 21.91
CA ASN A 83 9.87 -0.75 23.37
C ASN A 83 10.51 0.60 23.77
N GLU A 84 9.73 1.43 24.46
CA GLU A 84 10.26 2.39 25.43
C GLU A 84 10.37 1.70 26.80
#